data_AF-A0AAV5KB62-F1
#
_entry.id   AF-A0AAV5KB62-F1
#
_cell.length_a   1.000
_cell.length_b   1.000
_cell.length_c   1.000
_cell.angle_alpha   90.00
_cell.angle_beta   90.00
_cell.angle_gamma   90.00
#
_symmetry.space_group_name_H-M   'P 1'
#
loop_
_entity.id
_entity.type
_entity.pdbx_description
1 polymer ?
#
loop_
_entity_poly.entity_id
_entity_poly.type
_entity_poly.pdbx_seq_one_letter_code
_entity_poly.pdbx_strand_id
1 'polypeptide(L)'
;MWKTPAERCFMWIGGFRSSELLKLLSSQLEPLTEQQLVGIYNLQHSSQQAEDALSQGMEQLQQSLAETLANGTPNPSGSSVVMANYMGQMAMAMGKLGTLEGFLSQADNLRQQTLQQLHRILTTRQSARALLAVNDYFSRLRALSSLWLARPRE
;
A
#
# COMPACT_ATOMS: atom_id res chain seq x y z
N MET A 1 0.57 -5.74 17.54
CA MET A 1 0.16 -5.55 16.13
C MET A 1 0.00 -4.06 15.89
N TRP A 2 0.74 -3.47 14.94
CA TRP A 2 0.78 -2.01 14.74
C TRP A 2 -0.47 -1.43 14.04
N LYS A 3 -1.31 -2.29 13.43
CA LYS A 3 -2.63 -1.97 12.86
C LYS A 3 -3.59 -3.13 13.05
N THR A 4 -4.87 -2.82 13.19
CA THR A 4 -5.93 -3.82 13.36
C THR A 4 -6.15 -4.63 12.05
N PRO A 5 -6.84 -5.78 12.10
CA PRO A 5 -7.21 -6.50 10.88
C PRO A 5 -8.09 -5.67 9.93
N ALA A 6 -9.05 -4.90 10.48
CA ALA A 6 -9.93 -4.06 9.67
C ALA A 6 -9.17 -2.93 8.96
N GLU A 7 -8.20 -2.30 9.63
CA GLU A 7 -7.35 -1.27 9.00
C GLU A 7 -6.47 -1.85 7.90
N ARG A 8 -5.99 -3.10 8.05
CA ARG A 8 -5.19 -3.78 7.03
C ARG A 8 -5.93 -4.01 5.73
N CYS A 9 -7.24 -4.23 5.77
CA CYS A 9 -8.05 -4.39 4.55
C CYS A 9 -8.03 -3.14 3.66
N PHE A 10 -7.75 -1.96 4.23
CA PHE A 10 -7.66 -0.70 3.49
C PHE A 10 -6.21 -0.28 3.20
N MET A 11 -5.23 -1.11 3.55
CA MET A 11 -3.82 -0.83 3.28
C MET A 11 -3.37 -1.43 1.94
N TRP A 12 -2.60 -0.65 1.20
CA TRP A 12 -1.93 -1.01 -0.03
C TRP A 12 -0.45 -0.63 0.08
N ILE A 13 0.42 -1.65 0.01
CA ILE A 13 1.88 -1.56 0.10
C ILE A 13 2.32 -0.55 1.17
N GLY A 14 2.06 -0.88 2.44
CA GLY A 14 2.47 -0.09 3.60
C GLY A 14 1.64 1.17 3.90
N GLY A 15 0.68 1.54 3.06
CA GLY A 15 -0.09 2.78 3.24
C GLY A 15 -1.45 2.77 2.55
N PHE A 16 -1.93 3.93 2.12
CA PHE A 16 -3.19 4.06 1.37
C PHE A 16 -2.95 4.02 -0.14
N ARG A 17 -4.00 3.75 -0.92
CA ARG A 17 -4.01 3.98 -2.37
C ARG A 17 -4.25 5.46 -2.66
N SER A 18 -3.34 6.07 -3.41
CA SER A 18 -3.40 7.45 -3.85
C SER A 18 -4.64 7.72 -4.70
N SER A 19 -5.01 6.80 -5.59
CA SER A 19 -6.19 6.92 -6.45
C SER A 19 -7.50 7.01 -5.66
N GLU A 20 -7.66 6.16 -4.64
CA GLU A 20 -8.82 6.15 -3.75
C GLU A 20 -8.88 7.40 -2.88
N LEU A 21 -7.72 7.90 -2.42
CA LEU A 21 -7.65 9.17 -1.70
C LEU A 21 -8.13 10.34 -2.58
N LEU A 22 -7.69 10.40 -3.83
CA LEU A 22 -8.12 11.43 -4.78
C LEU A 22 -9.62 11.36 -5.06
N LYS A 23 -10.17 10.15 -5.22
CA LYS A 23 -11.61 9.91 -5.40
C LYS A 23 -12.41 10.45 -4.22
N LEU A 24 -11.96 10.19 -3.00
CA LEU A 24 -12.58 10.70 -1.77
C LEU A 24 -12.50 12.23 -1.68
N LEU A 25 -11.37 12.82 -2.06
CA LEU A 25 -11.19 14.27 -2.00
C LEU A 25 -12.01 15.01 -3.05
N SER A 26 -12.18 14.43 -4.24
CA SER A 26 -13.00 14.99 -5.31
C SER A 26 -14.45 15.22 -4.87
N SER A 27 -15.01 14.31 -4.06
CA SER A 27 -16.38 14.43 -3.55
C SER A 27 -16.54 15.32 -2.32
N GLN A 28 -15.45 15.67 -1.63
CA GLN A 28 -15.52 16.45 -0.37
C GLN A 28 -15.08 17.91 -0.52
N LEU A 29 -14.39 18.27 -1.61
CA LEU A 29 -13.73 19.58 -1.75
C LEU A 29 -14.49 20.64 -2.54
N GLU A 30 -15.82 20.54 -2.64
CA GLU A 30 -16.62 21.55 -3.33
C GLU A 30 -16.45 22.96 -2.71
N PRO A 31 -16.27 24.02 -3.52
CA PRO A 31 -16.26 24.08 -4.98
C PRO A 31 -14.88 23.81 -5.61
N LEU A 32 -14.83 22.95 -6.64
CA LEU A 32 -13.69 22.73 -7.55
C LEU A 32 -14.04 23.26 -8.94
N THR A 33 -13.07 23.82 -9.66
CA THR A 33 -13.29 24.21 -11.07
C THR A 33 -13.23 23.00 -11.99
N GLU A 34 -13.82 23.09 -13.19
CA GLU A 34 -13.73 22.01 -14.19
C GLU A 34 -12.28 21.64 -14.52
N GLN A 35 -11.41 22.65 -14.64
CA GLN A 35 -9.97 22.41 -14.86
C GLN A 35 -9.33 21.63 -13.71
N GLN A 36 -9.69 21.94 -12.46
CA GLN A 36 -9.20 21.21 -11.30
C GLN A 36 -9.71 19.77 -11.28
N LEU A 37 -10.99 19.55 -11.61
CA LEU A 37 -11.59 18.22 -11.69
C LEU A 37 -10.87 17.37 -12.75
N VAL A 38 -10.68 17.90 -13.96
CA VAL A 38 -9.92 17.20 -15.01
C VAL A 38 -8.50 16.90 -14.56
N GLY A 39 -7.82 17.84 -13.88
CA GLY A 39 -6.50 17.62 -13.30
C GLY A 39 -6.49 16.48 -12.26
N ILE A 40 -7.47 16.44 -11.38
CA ILE A 40 -7.62 15.39 -10.36
C ILE A 40 -7.90 14.04 -11.01
N TYR A 41 -8.78 13.96 -12.02
CA TYR A 41 -9.08 12.72 -12.73
C TYR A 41 -7.85 12.16 -13.47
N ASN A 42 -7.07 13.02 -14.13
CA ASN A 42 -5.83 12.62 -14.79
C ASN A 42 -4.81 12.10 -13.77
N LEU A 43 -4.66 12.81 -12.65
CA LEU A 43 -3.77 12.39 -11.57
C LEU A 43 -4.23 11.08 -10.92
N GLN A 44 -5.53 10.88 -10.78
CA GLN A 44 -6.12 9.64 -10.26
C GLN A 44 -5.82 8.47 -11.20
N HIS A 45 -6.04 8.64 -12.50
CA HIS A 45 -5.79 7.61 -13.49
C HIS A 45 -4.31 7.23 -13.55
N SER A 46 -3.40 8.21 -13.59
CA SER A 46 -1.97 7.94 -13.61
C SER A 46 -1.48 7.29 -12.30
N SER A 47 -2.02 7.73 -11.16
CA SER A 47 -1.74 7.08 -9.86
C SER A 47 -2.20 5.62 -9.89
N GLN A 48 -3.44 5.35 -10.31
CA GLN A 48 -3.97 3.99 -10.39
C GLN A 48 -3.11 3.07 -11.25
N GLN A 49 -2.66 3.54 -12.42
CA GLN A 49 -1.80 2.76 -13.30
C GLN A 49 -0.47 2.38 -12.63
N ALA A 50 0.15 3.33 -11.92
CA ALA A 50 1.37 3.07 -11.17
C ALA A 50 1.11 2.11 -9.99
N GLU A 51 -0.03 2.24 -9.31
CA GLU A 51 -0.43 1.34 -8.24
C GLU A 51 -0.63 -0.10 -8.73
N ASP A 52 -1.23 -0.28 -9.89
CA ASP A 52 -1.48 -1.60 -10.47
C ASP A 52 -0.16 -2.26 -10.90
N ALA A 53 0.75 -1.50 -11.50
CA ALA A 53 2.09 -1.98 -11.83
C ALA A 53 2.88 -2.43 -10.59
N LEU A 54 2.83 -1.63 -9.51
CA LEU A 54 3.47 -1.99 -8.24
C LEU A 54 2.81 -3.20 -7.57
N SER A 55 1.48 -3.32 -7.65
CA SER A 55 0.73 -4.47 -7.12
C SER A 55 1.14 -5.76 -7.83
N GLN A 56 1.18 -5.73 -9.17
CA GLN A 56 1.60 -6.88 -9.97
C GLN A 56 3.05 -7.28 -9.69
N GLY A 57 3.97 -6.30 -9.59
CA GLY A 57 5.35 -6.57 -9.23
C GLY A 57 5.49 -7.19 -7.83
N MET A 58 4.68 -6.74 -6.88
CA MET A 58 4.63 -7.29 -5.52
C MET A 58 4.07 -8.72 -5.48
N GLU A 59 3.03 -9.01 -6.27
CA GLU A 59 2.50 -10.38 -6.43
C GLU A 59 3.55 -11.33 -7.02
N GLN A 60 4.27 -10.90 -8.05
CA GLN A 60 5.37 -11.68 -8.64
C GLN A 60 6.50 -11.93 -7.63
N LEU A 61 6.84 -10.93 -6.83
CA LEU A 61 7.83 -11.08 -5.76
C LEU A 61 7.38 -12.11 -4.73
N GLN A 62 6.14 -12.02 -4.27
CA GLN A 62 5.56 -12.94 -3.29
C GLN A 62 5.54 -14.37 -3.83
N GLN A 63 5.13 -14.56 -5.08
CA GLN A 63 5.13 -15.86 -5.75
C GLN A 63 6.54 -16.43 -5.84
N SER A 64 7.50 -15.63 -6.31
CA SER A 64 8.89 -16.04 -6.45
C SER A 64 9.53 -16.39 -5.10
N LEU A 65 9.15 -15.69 -4.04
CA LEU A 65 9.60 -15.95 -2.68
C LEU A 65 8.98 -17.26 -2.15
N ALA A 66 7.69 -17.49 -2.36
CA ALA A 66 7.01 -18.73 -2.00
C ALA A 66 7.63 -19.95 -2.69
N GLU A 67 7.93 -19.87 -3.99
CA GLU A 67 8.61 -20.93 -4.75
C GLU A 67 10.00 -21.24 -4.18
N THR A 68 10.75 -20.22 -3.78
CA THR A 68 12.10 -20.39 -3.21
C THR A 68 12.06 -21.13 -1.87
N LEU A 69 11.05 -20.83 -1.06
CA LEU A 69 10.84 -21.50 0.22
C LEU A 69 10.28 -22.92 0.05
N ALA A 70 9.35 -23.13 -0.89
CA ALA A 70 8.75 -24.43 -1.16
C ALA A 70 9.79 -25.45 -1.66
N ASN A 71 10.70 -25.02 -2.54
CA ASN A 71 11.82 -25.84 -3.04
C ASN A 71 12.82 -26.24 -1.94
N GLY A 72 12.69 -25.68 -0.74
CA GLY A 72 13.56 -25.93 0.42
C GLY A 72 13.00 -26.83 1.50
N THR A 73 11.82 -27.39 1.30
CA THR A 73 11.26 -28.34 2.26
C THR A 73 12.07 -29.65 2.24
N PRO A 74 12.67 -30.05 3.39
CA PRO A 74 13.57 -31.19 3.42
C PRO A 74 12.76 -32.49 3.39
N ASN A 75 13.08 -33.38 2.45
CA ASN A 75 12.73 -34.80 2.58
C ASN A 75 13.52 -35.36 3.78
N PRO A 76 12.94 -36.24 4.63
CA PRO A 76 13.51 -36.61 5.92
C PRO A 76 14.75 -37.52 5.87
N SER A 77 15.42 -37.66 4.72
CA SER A 77 16.50 -38.63 4.49
C SER A 77 17.81 -37.97 4.04
N GLY A 78 18.69 -37.60 4.99
CA GLY A 78 20.12 -37.30 4.75
C GLY A 78 20.63 -35.99 5.36
N SER A 79 21.44 -36.05 6.42
CA SER A 79 21.64 -34.95 7.38
C SER A 79 22.74 -33.91 7.08
N SER A 80 23.51 -33.97 5.98
CA SER A 80 24.61 -33.00 5.73
C SER A 80 24.45 -32.12 4.48
N VAL A 81 23.92 -32.65 3.36
CA VAL A 81 23.69 -31.86 2.12
C VAL A 81 22.46 -30.95 2.26
N VAL A 82 21.52 -31.34 3.13
CA VAL A 82 20.28 -30.61 3.39
C VAL A 82 20.52 -29.26 4.06
N MET A 83 21.48 -29.13 4.99
CA MET A 83 21.77 -27.84 5.64
C MET A 83 22.39 -26.82 4.67
N ALA A 84 23.27 -27.27 3.77
CA ALA A 84 23.86 -26.40 2.75
C ALA A 84 22.81 -25.88 1.77
N ASN A 85 21.86 -26.73 1.37
CA ASN A 85 20.77 -26.37 0.46
C ASN A 85 19.78 -25.37 1.10
N TYR A 86 19.41 -25.61 2.36
CA TYR A 86 18.55 -24.70 3.12
C TYR A 86 19.19 -23.32 3.32
N MET A 87 20.48 -23.26 3.65
CA MET A 87 21.20 -21.99 3.80
C MET A 87 21.25 -21.21 2.48
N GLY A 88 21.48 -21.88 1.35
CA GLY A 88 21.44 -21.24 0.03
C GLY A 88 20.06 -20.67 -0.31
N GLN A 89 18.99 -21.40 -0.03
CA GLN A 89 17.62 -20.94 -0.25
C GLN A 89 17.20 -19.82 0.69
N MET A 90 17.60 -19.89 1.96
CA MET A 90 17.39 -18.81 2.90
C MET A 90 18.12 -17.53 2.45
N ALA A 91 19.36 -17.64 1.95
CA ALA A 91 20.08 -16.51 1.38
C ALA A 91 19.36 -15.90 0.17
N MET A 92 18.81 -16.72 -0.73
CA MET A 92 17.99 -16.25 -1.86
C MET A 92 16.69 -15.59 -1.40
N ALA A 93 15.98 -16.18 -0.43
CA ALA A 93 14.76 -15.61 0.13
C ALA A 93 15.03 -14.26 0.83
N MET A 94 16.13 -14.15 1.56
CA MET A 94 16.59 -12.89 2.17
C MET A 94 16.92 -11.84 1.12
N GLY A 95 17.57 -12.22 0.02
CA GLY A 95 17.79 -11.32 -1.12
C GLY A 95 16.49 -10.79 -1.73
N LYS A 96 15.47 -11.66 -1.87
CA LYS A 96 14.13 -11.27 -2.33
C LYS A 96 13.42 -10.36 -1.32
N LEU A 97 13.54 -10.61 -0.02
CA LEU A 97 13.03 -9.70 1.02
C LEU A 97 13.67 -8.31 0.92
N GLY A 98 14.93 -8.20 0.49
CA GLY A 98 15.55 -6.90 0.20
C GLY A 98 14.81 -6.10 -0.89
N THR A 99 14.22 -6.78 -1.88
CA THR A 99 13.43 -6.09 -2.93
C THR A 99 12.08 -5.57 -2.42
N LEU A 100 11.55 -6.12 -1.33
CA LEU A 100 10.32 -5.64 -0.69
C LEU A 100 10.46 -4.19 -0.20
N GLU A 101 11.62 -3.85 0.36
CA GLU A 101 11.94 -2.47 0.76
C GLU A 101 11.87 -1.52 -0.44
N GLY A 102 12.34 -1.97 -1.61
CA GLY A 102 12.24 -1.24 -2.86
C GLY A 102 10.79 -0.97 -3.28
N PHE A 103 9.87 -1.93 -3.11
CA PHE A 103 8.44 -1.71 -3.38
C PHE A 103 7.80 -0.75 -2.37
N LEU A 104 8.13 -0.87 -1.09
CA LEU A 104 7.66 0.07 -0.06
C LEU A 104 8.10 1.49 -0.36
N SER A 105 9.37 1.68 -0.70
CA SER A 105 9.92 2.99 -1.10
C SER A 105 9.23 3.53 -2.36
N GLN A 106 8.98 2.70 -3.38
CA GLN A 106 8.25 3.12 -4.58
C GLN A 106 6.81 3.54 -4.27
N ALA A 107 6.10 2.80 -3.41
CA ALA A 107 4.75 3.15 -2.99
C ALA A 107 4.72 4.45 -2.16
N ASP A 108 5.71 4.67 -1.28
CA ASP A 108 5.87 5.91 -0.53
C ASP A 108 6.12 7.10 -1.45
N ASN A 109 7.02 6.94 -2.43
CA ASN A 109 7.31 7.95 -3.44
C ASN A 109 6.07 8.28 -4.28
N LEU A 110 5.29 7.27 -4.70
CA LEU A 110 4.04 7.49 -5.42
C LEU A 110 3.05 8.32 -4.59
N ARG A 111 2.85 7.97 -3.31
CA ARG A 111 1.98 8.73 -2.40
C ARG A 111 2.45 10.17 -2.25
N GLN A 112 3.74 10.40 -2.06
CA GLN A 112 4.31 11.74 -1.95
C GLN A 112 4.11 12.55 -3.24
N GLN A 113 4.43 11.96 -4.39
CA GLN A 113 4.28 12.61 -5.70
C GLN A 113 2.81 12.97 -5.98
N THR A 114 1.87 12.05 -5.72
CA THR A 114 0.45 12.32 -5.89
C THR A 114 0.00 13.50 -5.03
N LEU A 115 0.39 13.56 -3.75
CA LEU A 115 0.04 14.68 -2.87
C LEU A 115 0.65 16.01 -3.33
N GLN A 116 1.89 16.00 -3.82
CA GLN A 116 2.52 17.20 -4.38
C GLN A 116 1.81 17.70 -5.64
N GLN A 117 1.43 16.81 -6.55
CA GLN A 117 0.69 17.18 -7.76
C GLN A 117 -0.72 17.66 -7.42
N LEU A 118 -1.38 17.03 -6.45
CA LEU A 118 -2.67 17.50 -5.95
C LEU A 118 -2.58 18.94 -5.41
N HIS A 119 -1.53 19.25 -4.65
CA HIS A 119 -1.31 20.62 -4.14
C HIS A 119 -1.08 21.64 -5.27
N ARG A 120 -0.51 21.23 -6.41
CA ARG A 120 -0.37 22.11 -7.59
C ARG A 120 -1.69 22.36 -8.32
N ILE A 121 -2.62 21.41 -8.27
CA ILE A 121 -3.95 21.54 -8.87
C ILE A 121 -4.87 22.40 -7.98
N LEU A 122 -4.78 22.21 -6.66
CA LEU A 122 -5.64 22.89 -5.70
C LEU A 122 -5.10 24.27 -5.31
N THR A 123 -6.02 25.17 -4.94
CA THR A 123 -5.65 26.40 -4.24
C THR A 123 -5.15 26.08 -2.81
N THR A 124 -4.49 27.04 -2.16
CA THR A 124 -4.05 26.90 -0.75
C THR A 124 -5.22 26.57 0.17
N ARG A 125 -6.39 27.20 -0.03
CA ARG A 125 -7.59 26.95 0.79
C ARG A 125 -8.15 25.54 0.56
N GLN A 126 -8.23 25.09 -0.69
CA GLN A 126 -8.67 23.74 -1.01
C GLN A 126 -7.69 22.69 -0.48
N SER A 127 -6.38 22.95 -0.55
CA SER A 127 -5.34 22.08 0.01
C SER A 127 -5.47 21.93 1.52
N ALA A 128 -5.71 23.03 2.25
CA ALA A 128 -5.94 22.98 3.69
C ALA A 128 -7.19 22.14 4.02
N ARG A 129 -8.28 22.30 3.29
CA ARG A 129 -9.50 21.47 3.43
C ARG A 129 -9.23 20.01 3.09
N ALA A 130 -8.42 19.74 2.07
CA ALA A 130 -8.04 18.40 1.67
C ALA A 130 -7.33 17.68 2.82
N LEU A 131 -6.32 18.31 3.42
CA LEU A 131 -5.61 17.74 4.56
C LEU A 131 -6.53 17.44 5.75
N LEU A 132 -7.50 18.32 6.03
CA LEU A 132 -8.51 18.07 7.07
C LEU A 132 -9.41 16.88 6.73
N ALA A 133 -9.89 16.79 5.50
CA ALA A 133 -10.70 15.67 5.01
C ALA A 133 -9.95 14.34 5.09
N VAL A 134 -8.67 14.33 4.69
CA VAL A 134 -7.79 13.15 4.80
C VAL A 134 -7.66 12.72 6.28
N ASN A 135 -7.41 13.67 7.18
CA ASN A 135 -7.28 13.36 8.61
C ASN A 135 -8.58 12.84 9.23
N ASP A 136 -9.72 13.43 8.89
CA ASP A 136 -11.04 12.99 9.39
C ASP A 136 -11.35 11.57 8.90
N TYR A 137 -11.10 11.28 7.61
CA TYR A 137 -11.29 9.94 7.05
C TYR A 137 -10.48 8.87 7.80
N PHE A 138 -9.17 9.08 7.98
CA PHE A 138 -8.35 8.12 8.70
C PHE A 138 -8.74 8.01 10.17
N SER A 139 -9.13 9.11 10.82
CA SER A 139 -9.60 9.08 12.21
C SER A 139 -10.88 8.26 12.36
N ARG A 140 -11.84 8.42 11.46
CA ARG A 140 -13.06 7.60 11.40
C ARG A 140 -12.75 6.14 11.13
N LEU A 141 -11.83 5.84 10.23
CA LEU A 141 -11.41 4.47 9.95
C LEU A 141 -10.83 3.80 11.21
N ARG A 142 -9.96 4.49 11.96
CA ARG A 142 -9.43 3.97 13.23
C ARG A 142 -10.56 3.75 14.26
N ALA A 143 -11.50 4.68 14.36
CA ALA A 143 -12.63 4.57 15.29
C ALA A 143 -13.55 3.39 14.95
N LEU A 144 -13.88 3.19 13.68
CA LEU A 144 -14.66 2.02 13.23
C LEU A 144 -13.90 0.74 13.52
N SER A 145 -12.60 0.74 13.31
CA SER A 145 -11.79 -0.41 13.61
C SER A 145 -11.72 -0.74 15.11
N SER A 146 -11.66 0.25 16.00
CA SER A 146 -11.64 0.00 17.43
C SER A 146 -12.99 -0.55 17.91
N LEU A 147 -14.10 -0.04 17.37
CA LEU A 147 -15.44 -0.57 17.62
C LEU A 147 -15.58 -2.02 17.17
N TRP A 148 -15.02 -2.38 16.00
CA TRP A 148 -15.05 -3.77 15.52
C TRP A 148 -14.28 -4.73 16.44
N LEU A 149 -13.16 -4.27 17.01
CA LEU A 149 -12.40 -5.06 17.99
C LEU A 149 -13.13 -5.18 19.35
N ALA A 150 -13.88 -4.16 19.75
CA ALA A 150 -14.62 -4.13 21.01
C ALA A 150 -15.96 -4.91 20.95
N ARG A 151 -16.33 -5.47 19.79
CA ARG A 151 -17.55 -6.27 19.64
C ARG A 151 -17.49 -7.48 20.60
N PRO A 152 -18.55 -7.73 21.40
CA PRO A 152 -18.65 -8.94 22.21
C PRO A 152 -18.55 -10.18 21.32
N ARG A 153 -17.66 -11.10 21.69
CA ARG A 153 -17.61 -12.44 21.08
C ARG A 153 -18.52 -13.32 21.91
N GLU A 154 -19.70 -13.62 21.38
CA GLU A 154 -20.54 -14.71 21.88
C GLU A 154 -19.89 -16.07 21.60
#